data_AF-A0A8J1US35-F1
#
_entry.id   AF-A0A8J1US35-F1
#
_cell.length_a   1.000
_cell.length_b   1.000
_cell.length_c   1.000
_cell.angle_alpha   90.00
_cell.angle_beta   90.00
_cell.angle_gamma   90.00
#
_symmetry.space_group_name_H-M   'P 1'
#
loop_
_entity.id
_entity.type
_entity.pdbx_description
1 polymer ?
#
loop_
_entity_poly.entity_id
_entity_poly.type
_entity_poly.pdbx_seq_one_letter_code
_entity_poly.pdbx_strand_id
1 'polypeptide(L)'
;MSVMLSACRKKDAPKKKKKKTKPAPNPELSAYTRTGEDQVYKTWNWTLDSRPCSLTLKKDSMELWCNNHPMETTINFADEDDGTDMDFAIFDHKCRIKVTRQGVQLTSPLFYVLTVDGYQIDDRA
;
A
#
# COMPACT_ATOMS: atom_id res chain seq x y z
N MET A 1 82.41 -1.33 -1.39
CA MET A 1 81.35 -1.04 -0.40
C MET A 1 80.02 -1.23 -1.13
N SER A 2 79.31 -2.36 -0.95
CA SER A 2 78.17 -2.52 -0.03
C SER A 2 77.15 -1.37 -0.13
N VAL A 3 75.84 -1.56 -0.35
CA VAL A 3 74.96 -2.72 -0.15
C VAL A 3 73.56 -2.45 -0.76
N MET A 4 72.92 -3.56 -1.18
CA MET A 4 71.50 -3.94 -1.04
C MET A 4 70.39 -3.42 -1.96
N LEU A 5 69.69 -4.42 -2.51
CA LEU A 5 68.39 -4.44 -3.19
C LEU A 5 67.24 -3.99 -2.27
N SER A 6 66.12 -3.53 -2.85
CA SER A 6 64.76 -3.91 -2.40
C SER A 6 63.69 -3.53 -3.43
N ALA A 7 62.97 -4.55 -3.91
CA ALA A 7 61.78 -4.43 -4.74
C ALA A 7 60.56 -4.07 -3.90
N CYS A 8 59.82 -3.02 -4.28
CA CYS A 8 58.52 -2.70 -3.70
C CYS A 8 57.40 -3.08 -4.68
N ARG A 9 56.82 -4.27 -4.49
CA ARG A 9 55.52 -4.66 -5.04
C ARG A 9 54.45 -3.67 -4.59
N LYS A 10 53.78 -3.02 -5.54
CA LYS A 10 52.50 -2.34 -5.31
C LYS A 10 51.49 -3.40 -4.82
N LYS A 11 51.05 -3.27 -3.57
CA LYS A 11 49.92 -4.01 -3.02
C LYS A 11 48.65 -3.26 -3.40
N ASP A 12 47.85 -3.84 -4.28
CA ASP A 12 46.46 -3.42 -4.47
C ASP A 12 45.69 -3.60 -3.16
N ALA A 13 45.22 -2.49 -2.60
CA ALA A 13 44.35 -2.48 -1.44
C ALA A 13 42.90 -2.78 -1.88
N PRO A 14 42.15 -3.66 -1.18
CA PRO A 14 40.72 -3.81 -1.43
C PRO A 14 39.98 -2.56 -0.93
N LYS A 15 39.29 -1.87 -1.84
CA LYS A 15 38.35 -0.78 -1.52
C LYS A 15 37.25 -1.32 -0.59
N LYS A 16 37.36 -1.06 0.72
CA LYS A 16 36.28 -1.28 1.70
C LYS A 16 35.07 -0.44 1.27
N LYS A 17 34.02 -1.09 0.76
CA LYS A 17 32.71 -0.47 0.55
C LYS A 17 32.21 0.05 1.91
N LYS A 18 32.12 1.38 2.05
CA LYS A 18 31.51 2.02 3.22
C LYS A 18 30.07 1.51 3.34
N LYS A 19 29.79 0.71 4.38
CA LYS A 19 28.43 0.44 4.86
C LYS A 19 27.85 1.82 5.23
N LYS A 20 26.86 2.30 4.46
CA LYS A 20 26.10 3.50 4.83
C LYS A 20 25.32 3.16 6.10
N THR A 21 25.86 3.55 7.25
CA THR A 21 25.13 3.60 8.51
C THR A 21 23.99 4.60 8.32
N LYS A 22 22.73 4.12 8.34
CA LYS A 22 21.56 4.99 8.32
C LYS A 22 21.64 5.92 9.55
N PRO A 23 21.48 7.24 9.42
CA PRO A 23 21.51 8.13 10.57
C PRO A 23 20.34 7.80 11.52
N ALA A 24 20.59 7.95 12.82
CA ALA A 24 19.56 7.79 13.85
C ALA A 24 18.38 8.74 13.57
N PRO A 25 17.13 8.29 13.71
CA PRO A 25 15.96 9.14 13.46
C PRO A 25 15.88 10.28 14.50
N ASN A 26 15.64 11.49 13.99
CA ASN A 26 15.47 12.72 14.76
C ASN A 26 14.23 12.62 15.69
N PRO A 27 14.34 12.86 17.01
CA PRO A 27 13.21 12.73 17.95
C PRO A 27 12.05 13.69 17.68
N GLU A 28 12.27 14.82 17.01
CA GLU A 28 11.19 15.76 16.70
C GLU A 28 10.23 15.27 15.60
N LEU A 29 10.72 14.38 14.74
CA LEU A 29 9.93 13.68 13.73
C LEU A 29 9.23 12.43 14.31
N SER A 30 9.41 12.10 15.59
CA SER A 30 8.63 11.01 16.23
C SER A 30 7.26 11.46 16.74
N ALA A 31 6.96 12.76 16.68
CA ALA A 31 5.68 13.32 17.10
C ALA A 31 4.55 13.13 16.07
N TYR A 32 4.85 12.79 14.81
CA TYR A 32 3.84 12.36 13.84
C TYR A 32 3.61 10.85 13.83
N THR A 33 4.34 10.08 14.64
CA THR A 33 3.95 8.71 14.99
C THR A 33 3.04 8.76 16.23
N ARG A 34 1.93 9.51 16.15
CA ARG A 34 0.86 9.44 17.14
C ARG A 34 -0.04 8.25 16.77
N THR A 35 0.37 7.07 17.20
CA THR A 35 -0.53 5.94 17.47
C THR A 35 -1.35 5.41 16.28
N GLY A 36 -0.79 4.39 15.61
CA GLY A 36 -1.58 3.26 15.12
C GLY A 36 -2.03 3.28 13.66
N GLU A 37 -1.29 2.52 12.84
CA GLU A 37 -1.82 1.73 11.72
C GLU A 37 -2.25 2.54 10.47
N ASP A 38 -1.91 2.02 9.29
CA ASP A 38 -2.62 2.32 8.04
C ASP A 38 -4.12 2.42 8.33
N GLN A 39 -4.69 3.64 8.34
CA GLN A 39 -6.09 3.84 8.71
C GLN A 39 -6.95 3.10 7.67
N VAL A 40 -7.51 1.95 8.03
CA VAL A 40 -8.36 1.15 7.14
C VAL A 40 -9.74 1.78 7.08
N TYR A 41 -10.25 2.07 5.87
CA TYR A 41 -11.63 2.54 5.70
C TYR A 41 -12.63 1.41 5.89
N LYS A 42 -12.34 0.26 5.27
CA LYS A 42 -13.28 -0.85 5.15
C LYS A 42 -12.51 -2.13 4.82
N THR A 43 -12.97 -3.24 5.38
CA THR A 43 -12.49 -4.57 5.03
C THR A 43 -13.68 -5.45 4.68
N TRP A 44 -13.62 -6.11 3.53
CA TRP A 44 -14.60 -7.11 3.13
C TRP A 44 -13.97 -8.48 3.22
N ASN A 45 -14.69 -9.42 3.85
CA ASN A 45 -14.29 -10.81 3.90
C ASN A 45 -15.36 -11.65 3.25
N TRP A 46 -15.01 -12.39 2.20
CA TRP A 46 -15.93 -13.30 1.52
C TRP A 46 -15.18 -14.50 0.98
N THR A 47 -15.92 -15.48 0.49
CA THR A 47 -15.34 -16.63 -0.20
C THR A 47 -15.58 -16.45 -1.70
N LEU A 48 -14.52 -16.44 -2.49
CA LEU A 48 -14.54 -16.37 -3.95
C LEU A 48 -13.92 -17.65 -4.49
N ASP A 49 -14.60 -18.37 -5.39
CA ASP A 49 -14.13 -19.66 -5.94
C ASP A 49 -13.68 -20.69 -4.88
N SER A 50 -14.42 -20.80 -3.77
CA SER A 50 -14.06 -21.65 -2.63
C SER A 50 -12.75 -21.25 -1.91
N ARG A 51 -12.25 -20.03 -2.15
CA ARG A 51 -11.07 -19.46 -1.48
C ARG A 51 -11.46 -18.26 -0.61
N PRO A 52 -10.96 -18.18 0.63
CA PRO A 52 -11.18 -17.00 1.45
C PRO A 52 -10.45 -15.79 0.83
N CYS A 53 -11.18 -14.69 0.70
CA CYS A 53 -10.68 -13.41 0.20
C CYS A 53 -10.96 -12.34 1.26
N SER A 54 -9.92 -11.58 1.60
CA SER A 54 -10.00 -10.42 2.48
C SER A 54 -9.51 -9.19 1.74
N LEU A 55 -10.41 -8.27 1.41
CA LEU A 55 -10.09 -7.02 0.73
C LEU A 55 -10.08 -5.89 1.75
N THR A 56 -8.98 -5.16 1.83
CA THR A 56 -8.82 -4.01 2.70
C THR A 56 -8.61 -2.76 1.85
N LEU A 57 -9.40 -1.71 2.12
CA LEU A 57 -9.23 -0.39 1.51
C LEU A 57 -8.58 0.56 2.52
N LYS A 58 -7.43 1.14 2.13
CA LYS A 58 -6.71 2.11 2.95
C LYS A 58 -7.19 3.54 2.73
N LYS A 59 -7.20 4.32 3.81
CA LYS A 59 -7.80 5.65 3.84
C LYS A 59 -7.07 6.71 3.04
N ASP A 60 -5.81 6.91 3.34
CA ASP A 60 -5.05 8.04 2.78
C ASP A 60 -4.48 7.71 1.40
N SER A 61 -4.16 6.44 1.15
CA SER A 61 -3.57 5.99 -0.10
C SER A 61 -4.58 5.51 -1.14
N MET A 62 -5.85 5.29 -0.75
CA MET A 62 -6.85 4.60 -1.59
C MET A 62 -6.34 3.27 -2.17
N GLU A 63 -5.37 2.64 -1.50
CA GLU A 63 -4.82 1.37 -1.95
C GLU A 63 -5.74 0.21 -1.56
N LEU A 64 -5.97 -0.70 -2.51
CA LEU A 64 -6.63 -1.97 -2.28
C LEU A 64 -5.62 -3.08 -2.01
N TRP A 65 -5.91 -3.86 -0.98
CA TRP A 65 -5.10 -4.98 -0.55
C TRP A 65 -5.97 -6.23 -0.47
N CYS A 66 -5.64 -7.28 -1.20
CA CYS A 66 -6.31 -8.58 -1.09
C CYS A 66 -5.37 -9.58 -0.41
N ASN A 67 -5.84 -10.24 0.64
CA ASN A 67 -5.08 -11.27 1.36
C ASN A 67 -3.65 -10.81 1.74
N ASN A 68 -3.53 -9.56 2.20
CA ASN A 68 -2.27 -8.88 2.55
C ASN A 68 -1.30 -8.62 1.38
N HIS A 69 -1.78 -8.68 0.14
CA HIS A 69 -1.03 -8.28 -1.04
C HIS A 69 -1.65 -7.03 -1.69
N PRO A 70 -0.84 -6.01 -2.03
CA PRO A 70 -1.33 -4.85 -2.76
C PRO A 70 -1.79 -5.28 -4.17
N MET A 71 -2.87 -4.68 -4.64
CA MET A 71 -3.42 -4.97 -5.97
C MET A 71 -3.41 -3.73 -6.86
N GLU A 72 -3.29 -3.97 -8.16
CA GLU A 72 -3.47 -2.92 -9.15
C GLU A 72 -4.95 -2.58 -9.25
N THR A 73 -5.25 -1.30 -9.09
CA THR A 73 -6.62 -0.77 -9.08
C THR A 73 -6.68 0.45 -9.99
N THR A 74 -7.70 0.50 -10.83
CA THR A 74 -7.99 1.67 -11.66
C THR A 74 -9.04 2.51 -10.93
N ILE A 75 -8.65 3.71 -10.52
CA ILE A 75 -9.55 4.63 -9.83
C ILE A 75 -10.13 5.61 -10.85
N ASN A 76 -11.45 5.59 -10.98
CA ASN A 76 -12.20 6.54 -11.77
C ASN A 76 -12.94 7.50 -10.82
N PHE A 77 -12.48 8.75 -10.79
CA PHE A 77 -13.18 9.80 -10.07
C PHE A 77 -14.35 10.25 -10.95
N ALA A 78 -15.57 9.89 -10.57
CA ALA A 78 -16.74 10.39 -11.26
C ALA A 78 -16.99 11.85 -10.86
N ASP A 79 -17.70 12.57 -11.72
CA ASP A 79 -18.13 13.95 -11.46
C ASP A 79 -19.01 14.03 -10.20
N GLU A 80 -19.18 15.26 -9.67
CA GLU A 80 -19.53 15.62 -8.28
C GLU A 80 -20.66 14.84 -7.58
N ASP A 81 -21.54 14.13 -8.31
CA ASP A 81 -22.70 13.41 -7.77
C ASP A 81 -22.57 11.88 -7.74
N ASP A 82 -21.68 11.26 -8.54
CA ASP A 82 -21.67 9.79 -8.70
C ASP A 82 -20.64 9.06 -7.81
N GLY A 83 -19.70 9.81 -7.22
CA GLY A 83 -18.69 9.28 -6.29
C GLY A 83 -17.39 8.83 -6.96
N THR A 84 -16.66 7.93 -6.33
CA THR A 84 -15.42 7.35 -6.86
C THR A 84 -15.61 5.87 -7.10
N ASP A 85 -15.41 5.44 -8.34
CA ASP A 85 -15.42 4.03 -8.72
C ASP A 85 -13.98 3.51 -8.77
N MET A 86 -13.77 2.33 -8.21
CA MET A 86 -12.47 1.65 -8.20
C MET A 86 -12.66 0.29 -8.83
N ASP A 87 -12.14 0.13 -10.05
CA ASP A 87 -12.20 -1.11 -10.80
C ASP A 87 -10.90 -1.92 -10.62
N PHE A 88 -11.05 -3.21 -10.33
CA PHE A 88 -9.94 -4.13 -10.14
C PHE A 88 -10.36 -5.55 -10.49
N ALA A 89 -9.40 -6.45 -10.64
CA ALA A 89 -9.65 -7.85 -10.88
C ALA A 89 -9.06 -8.69 -9.74
N ILE A 90 -9.87 -9.62 -9.22
CA ILE A 90 -9.38 -10.66 -8.30
C ILE A 90 -9.55 -11.99 -9.03
N PHE A 91 -8.44 -12.66 -9.31
CA PHE A 91 -8.42 -13.86 -10.17
C PHE A 91 -9.04 -13.59 -11.55
N ASP A 92 -10.13 -14.27 -11.90
CA ASP A 92 -10.86 -14.10 -13.17
C ASP A 92 -12.17 -13.30 -12.99
N HIS A 93 -12.37 -12.69 -11.83
CA HIS A 93 -13.58 -11.96 -11.48
C HIS A 93 -13.36 -10.46 -11.55
N LYS A 94 -14.34 -9.76 -12.14
CA LYS A 94 -14.34 -8.30 -12.23
C LYS A 94 -14.94 -7.74 -10.96
N CYS A 95 -14.15 -6.96 -10.23
CA CYS A 95 -14.54 -6.37 -8.98
C CYS A 95 -14.58 -4.85 -9.11
N ARG A 96 -15.56 -4.24 -8.46
CA ARG A 96 -15.70 -2.79 -8.42
C ARG A 96 -16.08 -2.35 -7.01
N ILE A 97 -15.36 -1.37 -6.48
CA ILE A 97 -15.79 -0.64 -5.29
C ILE A 97 -16.35 0.70 -5.72
N LYS A 98 -17.57 0.99 -5.31
CA LYS A 98 -18.18 2.30 -5.45
C LYS A 98 -18.15 3.03 -4.11
N VAL A 99 -17.52 4.19 -4.10
CA VAL A 99 -17.39 5.07 -2.95
C VAL A 99 -18.30 6.27 -3.17
N THR A 100 -19.43 6.33 -2.47
CA THR A 100 -20.35 7.47 -2.55
C THR A 100 -20.35 8.26 -1.27
N ARG A 101 -20.73 9.53 -1.37
CA ARG A 101 -20.96 10.40 -0.23
C ARG A 101 -22.42 10.75 -0.14
N GLN A 102 -23.02 10.64 1.05
CA GLN A 102 -24.40 11.06 1.23
C GLN A 102 -24.49 12.58 1.44
N GLY A 103 -24.75 13.31 0.37
CA GLY A 103 -24.93 14.76 0.38
C GLY A 103 -23.64 15.55 0.17
N VAL A 104 -23.79 16.87 0.07
CA VAL A 104 -22.74 17.79 -0.40
C VAL A 104 -21.75 18.19 0.70
N GLN A 105 -22.08 17.94 1.97
CA GLN A 105 -21.27 18.41 3.10
C GLN A 105 -20.01 17.59 3.30
N LEU A 106 -18.89 18.30 3.59
CA LEU A 106 -17.60 17.69 3.92
C LEU A 106 -17.59 16.82 5.19
N THR A 107 -18.66 16.84 5.97
CA THR A 107 -18.85 16.04 7.18
C THR A 107 -19.67 14.78 6.94
N SER A 108 -20.29 14.62 5.76
CA SER A 108 -21.12 13.45 5.45
C SER A 108 -20.29 12.17 5.38
N PRO A 109 -20.84 11.04 5.87
CA PRO A 109 -20.17 9.75 5.80
C PRO A 109 -20.01 9.27 4.36
N LEU A 110 -18.92 8.52 4.14
CA LEU A 110 -18.68 7.79 2.89
C LEU A 110 -19.29 6.39 2.99
N PHE A 111 -19.94 5.97 1.91
CA PHE A 111 -20.50 4.65 1.72
C PHE A 111 -19.64 3.89 0.73
N TYR A 112 -19.31 2.65 1.09
CA TYR A 112 -18.46 1.78 0.30
C TYR A 112 -19.26 0.56 -0.09
N VAL A 113 -19.45 0.34 -1.39
CA VAL A 113 -20.17 -0.80 -1.94
C VAL A 113 -19.22 -1.61 -2.79
N LEU A 114 -18.92 -2.83 -2.37
CA LEU A 114 -18.14 -3.78 -3.16
C LEU A 114 -19.09 -4.62 -4.03
N THR A 115 -18.79 -4.72 -5.32
CA THR A 115 -19.50 -5.55 -6.29
C THR A 115 -18.50 -6.49 -6.96
N VAL A 116 -18.80 -7.79 -7.02
CA VAL A 116 -17.99 -8.82 -7.69
C VAL A 116 -18.86 -9.50 -8.75
N ASP A 117 -18.49 -9.42 -10.02
CA ASP A 117 -19.26 -9.90 -11.17
C ASP A 117 -20.72 -9.42 -11.21
N GLY A 118 -20.98 -8.22 -10.70
CA GLY A 118 -22.32 -7.65 -10.60
C GLY A 118 -23.08 -8.02 -9.32
N TYR A 119 -22.54 -8.88 -8.46
CA TYR A 119 -23.11 -9.22 -7.16
C TYR A 119 -22.53 -8.33 -6.06
N GLN A 120 -23.40 -7.65 -5.32
CA GLN A 120 -22.97 -6.86 -4.16
C GLN A 120 -22.51 -7.78 -3.02
N ILE A 121 -21.33 -7.50 -2.50
CA ILE A 121 -20.78 -8.16 -1.32
C ILE A 121 -21.02 -7.25 -0.11
N ASP A 122 -21.87 -7.72 0.81
CA ASP A 122 -22.12 -7.03 2.06
C ASP A 122 -20.99 -7.25 3.07
N ASP A 123 -20.84 -6.27 3.94
CA ASP A 123 -19.95 -6.26 5.10
C ASP A 123 -20.54 -7.07 6.26
N ARG A 124 -20.98 -8.31 6.02
CA ARG A 124 -21.43 -9.17 7.11
C ARG A 124 -20.28 -10.03 7.61
N ALA A 125 -19.66 -9.53 8.67
CA ALA A 125 -18.96 -10.37 9.66
C ALA A 125 -19.96 -11.26 10.41
#